data_AF-A0A821WTQ2-F1
#
_entry.id   AF-A0A821WTQ2-F1
#
_cell.length_a   1.000
_cell.length_b   1.000
_cell.length_c   1.000
_cell.angle_alpha   90.00
_cell.angle_beta   90.00
_cell.angle_gamma   90.00
#
_symmetry.space_group_name_H-M   'P 1'
#
loop_
_entity.id
_entity.type
_entity.pdbx_description
1 polymer ?
#
loop_
_entity_poly.entity_id
_entity_poly.type
_entity_poly.pdbx_seq_one_letter_code
_entity_poly.pdbx_strand_id
1 'polypeptide(L)' 'MHSCNIIHLDMKPENVLCLNRDGHRIKIIDFGLARKFDPDKQLKVLF' A
#
# COMPACT_ATOMS: atom_id res chain seq x y z
N MET A 1 4.73 5.07 -4.92
CA MET A 1 4.93 4.58 -3.54
C MET A 1 6.33 3.99 -3.37
N HIS A 2 6.69 2.90 -4.06
CA HIS A 2 8.03 2.32 -3.99
C HIS A 2 9.14 3.30 -4.41
N SER A 3 8.87 4.18 -5.37
CA SER A 3 9.77 5.30 -5.75
C SER A 3 10.12 6.25 -4.58
N CYS A 4 9.32 6.25 -3.52
CA CYS A 4 9.52 7.06 -2.31
C CYS A 4 10.02 6.22 -1.13
N ASN A 5 10.46 4.98 -1.37
CA ASN A 5 10.84 4.01 -0.34
C ASN A 5 9.72 3.77 0.68
N ILE A 6 8.47 3.64 0.25
CA ILE A 6 7.33 3.28 1.13
C ILE A 6 6.81 1.92 0.71
N ILE A 7 6.58 1.00 1.67
CA ILE A 7 5.91 -0.28 1.45
C ILE A 7 4.54 -0.22 2.13
N HIS A 8 3.49 -0.74 1.47
CA HIS A 8 2.11 -0.70 1.97
C HIS A 8 1.77 -1.83 2.96
N LEU A 9 2.31 -3.03 2.74
CA LEU A 9 2.13 -4.24 3.58
C LEU A 9 0.70 -4.82 3.71
N ASP A 10 -0.31 -4.21 3.09
CA ASP A 10 -1.71 -4.66 3.15
C ASP A 10 -2.40 -4.49 1.79
N MET A 11 -1.74 -4.95 0.71
CA MET A 11 -2.30 -4.88 -0.63
C MET A 11 -3.34 -5.99 -0.81
N LYS A 12 -4.61 -5.60 -0.85
CA LYS A 12 -5.76 -6.49 -1.05
C LYS A 12 -6.89 -5.76 -1.79
N PRO A 13 -7.83 -6.48 -2.44
CA PRO A 13 -8.90 -5.84 -3.23
C PRO A 13 -9.73 -4.84 -2.43
N GLU A 14 -9.97 -5.10 -1.15
CA GLU A 14 -10.72 -4.23 -0.24
C GLU A 14 -10.08 -2.84 -0.09
N ASN A 15 -8.76 -2.75 -0.29
CA ASN A 15 -7.99 -1.50 -0.18
C ASN A 15 -7.81 -0.77 -1.53
N VAL A 16 -8.45 -1.25 -2.60
CA VAL A 16 -8.41 -0.64 -3.94
C VAL A 16 -9.80 -0.12 -4.32
N LEU A 17 -9.95 1.21 -4.35
CA LEU A 17 -11.20 1.88 -4.67
C LEU A 17 -11.26 2.26 -6.15
N CYS A 18 -12.29 1.80 -6.85
CA CYS A 18 -12.65 2.29 -8.17
C CYS A 18 -13.34 3.66 -8.06
N LEU A 19 -12.83 4.66 -8.78
CA LEU A 19 -13.36 6.04 -8.76
C LEU A 19 -14.58 6.21 -9.66
N ASN A 20 -14.79 5.29 -10.59
CA ASN A 20 -15.90 5.26 -11.53
C ASN A 20 -16.37 3.82 -11.75
N ARG A 21 -17.59 3.68 -12.29
CA ARG A 21 -18.22 2.37 -12.53
C ARG A 21 -17.47 1.54 -13.58
N ASP A 22 -16.75 2.18 -14.49
CA ASP A 22 -15.97 1.51 -15.53
C ASP A 22 -14.67 0.88 -14.99
N GLY A 23 -14.26 1.20 -13.76
CA GLY A 23 -13.13 0.56 -13.07
C GLY A 23 -11.73 0.93 -13.57
N HIS A 24 -11.60 1.71 -14.64
CA HIS A 24 -10.29 2.09 -15.21
C HIS A 24 -9.50 3.09 -14.35
N ARG A 25 -10.15 3.76 -13.39
CA ARG A 25 -9.48 4.70 -12.48
C ARG A 25 -9.58 4.19 -11.06
N ILE A 26 -8.45 3.88 -10.45
CA ILE A 26 -8.37 3.36 -9.08
C ILE A 26 -7.53 4.24 -8.15
N LYS A 27 -7.78 4.12 -6.84
CA LYS A 27 -6.93 4.62 -5.76
C LYS A 27 -6.76 3.56 -4.69
N ILE A 28 -5.59 3.54 -4.07
CA ILE A 28 -5.36 2.78 -2.84
C ILE A 28 -5.84 3.64 -1.66
N ILE A 29 -6.56 3.05 -0.70
CA ILE A 29 -7.28 3.81 0.34
C ILE A 29 -6.87 3.54 1.79
N ASP A 30 -6.13 2.47 2.06
CA ASP A 30 -5.69 2.14 3.42
C ASP A 30 -4.17 2.12 3.49
N PHE A 31 -3.58 2.89 4.41
CA PHE A 31 -2.14 2.96 4.62
C PHE A 31 -1.76 2.65 6.08
N GLY A 32 -2.64 2.00 6.84
CA GLY A 32 -2.43 1.74 8.28
C GLY A 32 -1.17 0.94 8.58
N LEU A 33 -0.75 0.05 7.66
CA LEU A 33 0.50 -0.71 7.76
C LEU A 33 1.64 -0.13 6.90
N ALA A 34 1.41 0.98 6.20
CA ALA A 34 2.39 1.54 5.30
C ALA A 34 3.54 2.21 6.07
N ARG A 35 4.78 1.96 5.64
CA ARG A 35 5.97 2.53 6.30
C ARG A 35 7.14 2.67 5.35
N LYS A 36 8.09 3.54 5.74
CA LYS A 36 9.33 3.74 5.01
C LYS A 36 10.18 2.47 5.06
N PHE A 37 10.63 2.02 3.90
CA PHE A 37 11.58 0.93 3.76
C PHE A 37 13.00 1.43 4.00
N ASP A 38 13.72 0.66 4.79
CA ASP A 38 15.12 0.86 5.11
C ASP A 38 15.80 -0.51 4.96
N PRO A 39 16.65 -0.72 3.93
CA PRO A 39 17.26 -2.02 3.67
C PRO A 39 18.20 -2.48 4.79
N ASP A 40 18.71 -1.56 5.60
CA ASP A 40 19.63 -1.87 6.71
C ASP A 40 18.88 -2.27 7.99
N LYS A 41 17.55 -2.14 8.02
CA LYS A 41 16.70 -2.52 9.14
C LYS A 41 15.88 -3.76 8.80
N GLN A 42 15.82 -4.71 9.73
CA GLN A 42 14.89 -5.83 9.61
C GLN A 42 13.45 -5.31 9.59
N LEU A 43 12.75 -5.63 8.50
CA LEU A 43 11.33 -5.37 8.36
C LEU A 43 10.52 -6.32 9.25
N LYS A 44 10.14 -5.88 10.45
CA LYS A 44 9.27 -6.65 11.35
C LYS A 44 7.82 -6.54 10.90
N VAL A 45 7.27 -7.58 10.28
CA VAL A 45 5.83 -7.65 9.96
C VAL A 45 5.09 -8.17 11.20
N LEU A 46 4.18 -7.38 11.74
CA LEU A 46 3.28 -7.78 12.82
C LEU A 46 2.06 -8.41 12.15
N PHE A 47 1.76 -9.67 12.47
CA PHE A 47 0.56 -10.38 12.06
C PHE A 47 -0.39 -10.51 13.24
#